data_AF-A0A532DJV4-F1
#
_entry.id   AF-A0A532DJV4-F1
#
_cell.length_a   1.000
_cell.length_b   1.000
_cell.length_c   1.000
_cell.angle_alpha   90.00
_cell.angle_beta   90.00
_cell.angle_gamma   90.00
#
_symmetry.space_group_name_H-M   'P 1'
#
loop_
_entity.id
_entity.type
_entity.pdbx_description
1 polymer ?
#
loop_
_entity_poly.entity_id
_entity_poly.type
_entity_poly.pdbx_seq_one_letter_code
_entity_poly.pdbx_strand_id
1 'polypeptide(L)'
;MIQPAIAPYRIPLFSAIARAPGIDLTVVVQAGRLAGHPWVIDTTSVPFKVLQVRSLAWRQDFEREVFVSPTLVHEFFRHRPDLVICSGFTASTLLLYLPMRATRTPYLIRSEGTPWTRSRSRQWRTRWPSL
;
A
#
# COMPACT_ATOMS: atom_id res chain seq x y z
N MET A 1 2.28 3.74 -5.02
CA MET A 1 1.51 3.35 -3.81
C MET A 1 1.38 1.84 -3.76
N ILE A 2 1.50 1.20 -2.61
CA ILE A 2 1.54 -0.27 -2.49
C ILE A 2 0.35 -0.76 -1.69
N GLN A 3 -0.41 -1.70 -2.26
CA GLN A 3 -1.58 -2.31 -1.64
C GLN A 3 -1.61 -3.83 -1.85
N PRO A 4 -2.17 -4.59 -0.89
CA PRO A 4 -2.49 -6.01 -1.10
C PRO A 4 -3.43 -6.21 -2.31
N ALA A 5 -4.58 -5.54 -2.29
CA ALA A 5 -5.47 -5.35 -3.43
C ALA A 5 -6.16 -3.98 -3.31
N ILE A 6 -6.76 -3.51 -4.40
CA ILE A 6 -7.53 -2.27 -4.41
C ILE A 6 -8.93 -2.59 -3.88
N ALA A 7 -9.41 -1.80 -2.93
CA ALA A 7 -10.81 -1.87 -2.50
C ALA A 7 -11.64 -0.84 -3.28
N PRO A 8 -12.90 -1.13 -3.65
CA PRO A 8 -13.70 -0.23 -4.50
C PRO A 8 -13.83 1.20 -3.95
N TYR A 9 -13.96 1.34 -2.63
CA TYR A 9 -14.04 2.64 -1.96
C TYR A 9 -12.74 3.46 -2.04
N ARG A 10 -11.60 2.86 -2.41
CA ARG A 10 -10.31 3.57 -2.60
C ARG A 10 -10.14 4.11 -4.02
N ILE A 11 -10.95 3.66 -4.98
CA ILE A 11 -10.87 4.13 -6.38
C ILE A 11 -11.06 5.65 -6.48
N PRO A 12 -12.05 6.29 -5.81
CA PRO A 12 -12.22 7.73 -5.88
C PRO A 12 -11.01 8.50 -5.33
N LEU A 13 -10.42 8.01 -4.23
CA LEU A 13 -9.21 8.60 -3.64
C LEU A 13 -8.03 8.54 -4.60
N PHE A 14 -7.77 7.37 -5.19
CA PHE A 14 -6.66 7.20 -6.14
C PHE A 14 -6.90 7.99 -7.42
N SER A 15 -8.15 8.08 -7.86
CA SER A 15 -8.53 8.89 -9.01
C SER A 15 -8.29 10.37 -8.76
N ALA A 16 -8.59 10.87 -7.56
CA ALA A 16 -8.32 12.26 -7.20
C ALA A 16 -6.81 12.55 -7.17
N ILE A 17 -6.01 11.65 -6.61
CA ILE A 17 -4.53 11.77 -6.58
C ILE A 17 -3.95 11.75 -8.00
N ALA A 18 -4.42 10.85 -8.86
CA ALA A 18 -3.92 10.71 -10.22
C ALA A 18 -4.27 11.90 -11.14
N ARG A 19 -5.33 12.65 -10.82
CA ARG A 19 -5.70 13.87 -11.54
C ARG A 19 -4.97 15.11 -11.05
N ALA A 20 -4.24 15.03 -9.93
CA ALA A 20 -3.50 16.17 -9.42
C ALA A 20 -2.34 16.52 -10.38
N PRO A 21 -2.18 17.80 -10.79
CA PRO A 21 -1.10 18.21 -11.66
C PRO A 21 0.27 17.84 -11.09
N GLY A 22 1.13 17.25 -11.93
CA GLY A 22 2.49 16.87 -11.54
C GLY A 22 2.61 15.54 -10.78
N ILE A 23 1.52 14.78 -10.63
CA ILE A 23 1.55 13.46 -9.98
C ILE A 23 1.32 12.35 -11.00
N ASP A 24 2.32 11.47 -11.21
CA ASP A 24 2.15 10.20 -11.94
C ASP A 24 1.90 9.06 -10.95
N LEU A 25 0.63 8.74 -10.70
CA LEU A 25 0.25 7.71 -9.74
C LEU A 25 0.35 6.31 -10.35
N THR A 26 1.25 5.50 -9.80
CA THR A 26 1.26 4.04 -9.98
C THR A 26 0.83 3.33 -8.70
N VAL A 27 -0.22 2.51 -8.79
CA VAL A 27 -0.71 1.65 -7.72
C VAL A 27 -0.19 0.22 -7.95
N VAL A 28 0.69 -0.23 -7.06
CA VAL A 28 1.24 -1.58 -7.09
C VAL A 28 0.35 -2.49 -6.24
N VAL A 29 -0.21 -3.51 -6.88
CA VAL A 29 -1.07 -4.52 -6.24
C VAL A 29 -0.36 -5.86 -6.15
N GLN A 30 -0.47 -6.50 -5.00
CA GLN A 30 0.20 -7.78 -4.75
C GLN A 30 -0.68 -9.00 -5.08
N ALA A 31 -2.00 -8.82 -5.06
CA ALA A 31 -2.98 -9.82 -5.43
C ALA A 31 -4.11 -9.20 -6.25
N GLY A 32 -4.63 -9.96 -7.21
CA GLY A 32 -5.84 -9.57 -7.96
C GLY A 32 -7.13 -9.70 -7.12
N ARG A 33 -7.10 -10.51 -6.06
CA ARG A 33 -8.21 -10.72 -5.12
C ARG A 33 -7.65 -11.01 -3.73
N LEU A 34 -8.27 -10.45 -2.69
CA LEU A 34 -7.99 -10.79 -1.29
C LEU A 34 -8.89 -11.95 -0.83
N ALA A 35 -8.37 -12.87 0.00
CA ALA A 35 -9.27 -13.80 0.67
C ALA A 35 -10.23 -13.06 1.59
N GLY A 36 -11.48 -13.53 1.67
CA GLY A 36 -12.53 -12.88 2.46
C GLY A 36 -13.22 -11.70 1.78
N HIS A 37 -12.76 -11.23 0.60
CA HIS A 37 -13.41 -10.16 -0.13
C HIS A 37 -13.71 -10.54 -1.60
N PRO A 38 -14.93 -10.27 -2.11
CA PRO A 38 -15.29 -10.53 -3.51
C PRO A 38 -14.83 -9.42 -4.47
N TRP A 39 -13.98 -8.50 -4.03
CA TRP A 39 -13.58 -7.36 -4.84
C TRP A 39 -12.67 -7.80 -5.98
N VAL A 40 -13.17 -7.60 -7.20
CA VAL A 40 -12.42 -7.65 -8.44
C VAL A 40 -12.64 -6.30 -9.09
N ILE A 41 -11.55 -5.58 -9.35
CA ILE A 41 -11.62 -4.26 -9.96
C ILE A 41 -11.07 -4.38 -11.36
N ASP A 42 -11.81 -3.84 -12.31
CA ASP A 42 -11.32 -3.64 -13.65
C ASP A 42 -10.27 -2.53 -13.64
N THR A 43 -9.02 -2.93 -13.86
CA THR A 43 -7.86 -2.03 -13.85
C THR A 43 -7.76 -1.21 -15.13
N THR A 44 -8.54 -1.51 -16.17
CA THR A 44 -8.52 -0.75 -17.44
C THR A 44 -9.41 0.49 -17.42
N SER A 45 -10.42 0.53 -16.55
CA SER A 45 -11.37 1.65 -16.43
C SER A 45 -10.94 2.72 -15.42
N VAL A 46 -9.81 2.57 -14.74
CA VAL A 46 -9.32 3.53 -13.74
C VAL A 46 -8.35 4.55 -14.36
N PRO A 47 -8.35 5.82 -13.89
CA PRO A 47 -7.52 6.88 -14.46
C PRO A 47 -6.05 6.86 -13.97
N PHE A 48 -5.59 5.75 -13.38
CA PHE A 48 -4.25 5.61 -12.81
C PHE A 48 -3.62 4.29 -13.22
N LYS A 49 -2.29 4.23 -13.22
CA LYS A 49 -1.56 3.02 -13.59
C LYS A 49 -1.68 1.98 -12.48
N VAL A 50 -2.04 0.74 -12.83
CA VAL A 50 -2.03 -0.38 -11.90
C VAL A 50 -0.95 -1.36 -12.33
N LEU A 51 0.00 -1.64 -11.42
CA LEU A 51 1.06 -2.62 -11.61
C LEU A 51 0.81 -3.81 -10.71
N GLN A 52 0.45 -4.96 -11.29
CA GLN A 52 0.30 -6.19 -10.54
C GLN A 52 1.64 -6.91 -10.43
N VAL A 53 2.15 -7.06 -9.20
CA VAL A 53 3.40 -7.78 -8.94
C VAL A 53 3.10 -9.21 -8.51
N ARG A 54 3.97 -10.14 -8.93
CA ARG A 54 3.93 -11.53 -8.44
C ARG A 54 4.31 -11.55 -6.97
N SER A 55 3.45 -12.15 -6.18
CA SER A 55 3.55 -12.15 -4.72
C SER A 55 3.31 -13.55 -4.20
N LEU A 56 4.15 -13.99 -3.26
CA LEU A 56 3.83 -15.14 -2.44
C LEU A 56 2.90 -14.66 -1.33
N ALA A 57 1.69 -15.20 -1.33
CA ALA A 57 0.73 -14.99 -0.27
C ALA A 57 0.94 -16.07 0.78
N TRP A 58 1.38 -15.68 1.98
CA TRP A 58 1.33 -16.55 3.15
C TRP A 58 0.08 -16.22 3.94
N ARG A 59 -0.89 -17.12 3.87
CA ARG A 59 -2.13 -17.04 4.63
C ARG A 59 -1.96 -17.75 5.97
N GLN A 60 -2.06 -16.99 7.06
CA GLN A 60 -2.06 -17.56 8.40
C GLN A 60 -3.50 -17.74 8.93
N ASP A 61 -4.42 -16.82 8.57
CA ASP A 61 -5.85 -16.84 8.92
C ASP A 61 -6.69 -16.09 7.87
N PHE A 62 -8.03 -16.18 7.93
CA PHE A 62 -8.96 -15.44 7.05
C PHE A 62 -8.76 -13.91 7.07
N GLU A 63 -8.22 -13.36 8.16
CA GLU A 63 -7.95 -11.93 8.33
C GLU A 63 -6.47 -11.54 8.14
N ARG A 64 -5.58 -12.54 8.01
CA ARG A 64 -4.11 -12.32 8.02
C ARG A 64 -3.48 -12.98 6.81
N GLU A 65 -3.46 -12.23 5.72
CA GLU A 65 -2.67 -12.54 4.53
C GLU A 65 -1.44 -11.64 4.47
N VAL A 66 -0.26 -12.26 4.53
CA VAL A 66 1.01 -11.58 4.36
C VAL A 66 1.47 -11.78 2.92
N PHE A 67 1.67 -10.69 2.19
CA PHE A 67 2.15 -10.73 0.82
C PHE A 67 3.64 -10.37 0.78
N VAL A 68 4.45 -11.30 0.31
CA VAL A 68 5.89 -11.13 0.11
C VAL A 68 6.15 -11.15 -1.39
N SER A 69 6.63 -10.03 -1.93
CA SER A 69 6.84 -9.87 -3.37
C SER A 69 8.28 -9.40 -3.62
N PRO A 70 9.24 -10.31 -3.81
CA PRO A 70 10.61 -9.92 -4.14
C PRO A 70 10.67 -9.07 -5.42
N THR A 71 9.77 -9.33 -6.37
CA THR A 71 9.61 -8.54 -7.60
C THR A 71 9.28 -7.07 -7.31
N LEU A 72 8.72 -6.75 -6.14
CA LEU A 72 8.47 -5.35 -5.74
C LEU A 72 9.76 -4.53 -5.66
N VAL A 73 10.87 -5.15 -5.21
CA VAL A 73 12.18 -4.48 -5.14
C VAL A 73 12.71 -4.23 -6.55
N HIS A 74 12.53 -5.19 -7.46
CA HIS A 74 12.88 -5.03 -8.87
C HIS A 74 12.09 -3.87 -9.51
N GLU A 75 10.77 -3.85 -9.33
CA GLU A 75 9.93 -2.78 -9.87
C GLU A 75 10.25 -1.42 -9.26
N PHE A 76 10.61 -1.37 -7.97
CA PHE A 76 11.08 -0.15 -7.33
C PHE A 76 12.31 0.44 -8.03
N PHE A 77 13.33 -0.38 -8.31
CA PHE A 77 14.55 0.10 -8.99
C PHE A 77 14.32 0.41 -10.47
N ARG A 78 13.41 -0.30 -11.13
CA ARG A 78 13.03 -0.07 -12.53
C ARG A 78 12.29 1.25 -12.71
N HIS A 79 11.31 1.53 -11.85
CA HIS A 79 10.47 2.72 -11.98
C HIS A 79 11.01 3.94 -11.24
N ARG A 80 11.93 3.77 -10.29
CA ARG A 80 12.56 4.84 -9.47
C ARG A 80 11.55 5.90 -9.00
N PRO A 81 10.58 5.52 -8.15
CA PRO A 81 9.56 6.45 -7.70
C PRO A 81 10.19 7.58 -6.86
N ASP A 82 9.67 8.80 -7.02
CA ASP A 82 10.05 9.95 -6.19
C ASP A 82 9.47 9.87 -4.78
N LEU A 83 8.36 9.15 -4.60
CA LEU A 83 7.67 8.97 -3.33
C LEU A 83 6.99 7.59 -3.27
N VAL A 84 7.16 6.89 -2.15
CA VAL A 84 6.48 5.60 -1.91
C VAL A 84 5.42 5.75 -0.82
N ILE A 85 4.19 5.35 -1.11
CA ILE A 85 3.10 5.27 -0.13
C ILE A 85 2.85 3.80 0.20
N CYS A 86 3.13 3.40 1.45
CA CYS A 86 2.96 2.06 1.97
C CYS A 86 1.63 1.92 2.71
N SER A 87 0.87 0.85 2.44
CA SER A 87 -0.38 0.57 3.17
C SER A 87 -0.09 -0.21 4.47
N GLY A 88 0.43 0.48 5.48
CA GLY A 88 0.75 -0.06 6.80
C GLY A 88 2.15 -0.70 6.91
N PHE A 89 2.39 -1.40 8.02
CA PHE A 89 3.64 -2.10 8.31
C PHE A 89 3.59 -3.56 7.80
N THR A 90 3.47 -3.73 6.49
CA THR A 90 3.43 -5.05 5.85
C THR A 90 4.84 -5.57 5.55
N ALA A 91 4.96 -6.85 5.19
CA ALA A 91 6.23 -7.42 4.70
C ALA A 91 6.78 -6.64 3.49
N SER A 92 5.91 -6.14 2.61
CA SER A 92 6.24 -5.27 1.48
C SER A 92 6.93 -3.98 1.92
N THR A 93 6.44 -3.35 2.99
CA THR A 93 7.05 -2.14 3.57
C THR A 93 8.44 -2.44 4.12
N LEU A 94 8.61 -3.58 4.80
CA LEU A 94 9.91 -4.01 5.32
C LEU A 94 10.90 -4.32 4.18
N LEU A 95 10.46 -5.00 3.12
CA LEU A 95 11.29 -5.32 1.96
C LEU A 95 11.79 -4.07 1.24
N LEU A 96 10.96 -3.04 1.12
CA LEU A 96 11.34 -1.80 0.46
C LEU A 96 12.09 -0.82 1.37
N TYR A 97 12.08 -1.02 2.69
CA TYR A 97 12.74 -0.10 3.62
C TYR A 97 14.23 0.11 3.29
N LEU A 98 14.95 -0.99 3.03
CA LEU A 98 16.36 -0.92 2.67
C LEU A 98 16.59 -0.24 1.30
N PRO A 99 15.93 -0.64 0.20
CA PRO A 99 15.99 0.07 -1.08
C PRO A 99 15.67 1.56 -0.98
N MET A 100 14.58 1.94 -0.31
CA MET A 100 14.17 3.33 -0.15
C MET A 100 15.21 4.14 0.63
N ARG A 101 15.82 3.55 1.67
CA ARG A 101 16.93 4.20 2.38
C ARG A 101 18.17 4.36 1.53
N ALA A 102 18.54 3.33 0.76
CA ALA A 102 19.71 3.37 -0.10
C ALA A 102 19.58 4.43 -1.21
N THR A 103 18.39 4.59 -1.80
CA THR A 103 18.10 5.59 -2.84
C THR A 103 17.67 6.95 -2.29
N ARG A 104 17.55 7.08 -0.95
CA ARG A 104 16.99 8.27 -0.27
C ARG A 104 15.59 8.65 -0.76
N THR A 105 14.80 7.67 -1.22
CA THR A 105 13.42 7.89 -1.64
C THR A 105 12.54 8.11 -0.42
N PRO A 106 11.84 9.25 -0.30
CA PRO A 106 10.90 9.48 0.79
C PRO A 106 9.75 8.47 0.75
N TYR A 107 9.23 8.13 1.93
CA TYR A 107 8.11 7.20 2.05
C TYR A 107 7.11 7.64 3.11
N LEU A 108 5.84 7.30 2.88
CA LEU A 108 4.71 7.57 3.78
C LEU A 108 4.04 6.25 4.14
N ILE A 109 3.81 6.03 5.43
CA ILE A 109 3.08 4.86 5.92
C ILE A 109 1.65 5.28 6.23
N ARG A 110 0.72 4.76 5.44
CA ARG A 110 -0.72 4.97 5.62
C ARG A 110 -1.30 3.79 6.37
N SER A 111 -1.65 4.00 7.64
CA SER A 111 -2.33 3.01 8.46
C SER A 111 -3.82 3.35 8.56
N GLU A 112 -4.68 2.49 8.04
CA GLU A 112 -6.12 2.55 8.31
C GLU A 112 -6.39 1.72 9.57
N GLY A 113 -6.79 2.40 10.67
CA GLY A 113 -7.26 1.74 11.88
C GLY A 113 -8.76 1.95 12.05
N THR A 114 -9.53 0.88 12.21
CA THR A 114 -10.93 1.00 12.64
C THR A 114 -10.98 1.02 14.18
N PRO A 115 -12.00 1.65 14.79
CA PRO A 115 -12.15 1.69 16.26
C PRO A 115 -12.17 0.30 16.91
N TRP A 116 -12.57 -0.74 16.17
CA TRP A 116 -12.64 -2.13 16.62
C TRP A 116 -11.27 -2.80 16.81
N THR A 117 -10.24 -2.38 16.08
CA THR A 117 -8.86 -2.88 16.24
C THR A 117 -8.16 -2.29 17.48
N ARG A 118 -8.79 -1.32 18.16
CA ARG A 118 -8.21 -0.53 19.26
C ARG A 118 -8.34 -1.16 20.65
N SER A 119 -8.92 -2.36 20.77
CA SER A 119 -9.17 -3.03 22.06
C SER A 119 -7.91 -3.50 22.81
N ARG A 120 -6.74 -3.58 22.15
CA ARG A 120 -5.51 -4.12 22.79
C ARG A 120 -4.27 -3.22 22.79
N SER A 121 -4.32 -2.03 22.22
CA SER A 121 -3.17 -1.10 22.27
C SER A 121 -3.32 -0.12 23.43
N ARG A 122 -2.52 -0.31 24.48
CA ARG A 122 -2.32 0.64 25.59
C ARG A 122 -2.02 2.03 24.99
N GLN A 123 -2.95 2.97 25.18
CA GLN A 123 -2.80 4.33 24.66
C GLN A 123 -1.68 5.04 25.43
N TRP A 124 -0.54 5.27 24.78
CA TRP A 124 0.35 6.35 25.19
C TRP A 124 -0.24 7.65 24.64
N ARG A 125 -0.84 8.46 25.53
CA ARG A 125 -1.26 9.83 25.22
C ARG A 125 0.00 10.68 25.03
N THR A 126 0.43 10.90 23.80
CA THR A 126 1.27 12.06 23.48
C THR A 126 0.35 13.24 23.19
N ARG A 127 0.36 14.22 24.13
CA ARG A 127 -0.19 15.55 23.90
C ARG A 127 0.72 16.24 22.88
N TRP A 128 0.15 16.67 21.76
CA TRP A 128 0.83 17.61 20.86
C TRP A 128 0.63 19.04 21.41
N PRO A 129 1.68 19.87 21.50
CA PRO A 129 1.52 21.28 21.79
C PRO A 129 0.96 21.98 20.55
N SER A 130 -0.11 22.72 20.73
CA SER A 130 -0.67 23.68 19.79
C SER A 130 0.31 24.84 19.59
N LEU A 131 0.67 25.11 18.33
CA LEU A 131 1.12 26.41 17.84
C LEU A 131 0.03 26.99 16.96
#